data_AF-A0A7T7XN83-F1
#
_entry.id   AF-A0A7T7XN83-F1
#
_cell.length_a   1.000
_cell.length_b   1.000
_cell.length_c   1.000
_cell.angle_alpha   90.00
_cell.angle_beta   90.00
_cell.angle_gamma   90.00
#
_symmetry.space_group_name_H-M   'P 1'
#
loop_
_entity.id
_entity.type
_entity.pdbx_description
1 polymer ?
#
loop_
_entity_poly.entity_id
_entity_poly.type
_entity_poly.pdbx_seq_one_letter_code
_entity_poly.pdbx_strand_id
1 'polypeptide(L)' 'MAGFMIQNLLEGRVRQFHWQQVPELIERGAQILDVSTPEEFKSGHIENSVNIPLDELRDRLGTQ' A
#
# COMPACT_ATOMS: atom_id res chain seq x y z
N MET A 1 -5.06 17.21 -10.56
CA MET A 1 -4.77 16.03 -9.71
C MET A 1 -3.31 15.62 -9.73
N ALA A 2 -2.67 15.40 -10.88
CA ALA A 2 -1.25 15.01 -10.95
C ALA A 2 -0.29 15.95 -10.19
N GLY A 3 -0.53 17.28 -10.24
CA GLY A 3 0.27 18.26 -9.50
C GLY A 3 0.31 18.04 -7.98
N PHE A 4 -0.81 17.65 -7.36
CA PHE A 4 -0.85 17.34 -5.92
C PHE A 4 -0.03 16.10 -5.57
N MET A 5 -0.06 15.07 -6.43
CA MET A 5 0.75 13.87 -6.23
C MET A 5 2.24 14.22 -6.32
N ILE A 6 2.65 14.94 -7.36
CA ILE A 6 4.04 15.39 -7.54
C ILE A 6 4.50 16.23 -6.33
N GLN A 7 3.66 17.15 -5.86
CA GLN A 7 3.96 17.96 -4.69
C GLN A 7 4.18 17.10 -3.43
N ASN A 8 3.35 16.09 -3.18
CA ASN A 8 3.54 15.18 -2.04
C ASN A 8 4.86 14.39 -2.12
N LEU A 9 5.32 14.06 -3.33
CA LEU A 9 6.63 13.42 -3.53
C LEU A 9 7.77 14.41 -3.27
N LEU A 10 7.69 15.62 -3.82
CA LEU A 10 8.70 16.67 -3.64
C LEU A 10 8.84 17.10 -2.18
N GLU A 11 7.73 17.14 -1.44
CA GLU A 11 7.71 17.47 -0.02
C GLU A 11 8.01 16.26 0.89
N GLY A 12 8.27 15.07 0.33
CA GLY A 12 8.61 13.87 1.09
C GLY A 12 7.47 13.30 1.95
N ARG A 13 6.23 13.75 1.73
CA ARG A 13 5.03 13.26 2.45
C ARG A 13 4.68 11.82 2.05
N VAL A 14 5.01 11.44 0.81
CA VAL A 14 4.79 10.11 0.26
C VAL A 14 6.11 9.61 -0.34
N ARG A 15 6.46 8.35 -0.04
CA ARG A 15 7.51 7.61 -0.75
C ARG A 15 6.84 6.69 -1.76
N GLN A 16 7.16 6.87 -3.04
CA GLN A 16 6.63 6.05 -4.13
C GLN A 16 7.63 4.97 -4.53
N PHE A 17 7.10 3.79 -4.83
CA PHE A 17 7.84 2.67 -5.43
C PHE A 17 7.10 2.20 -6.68
N HIS A 18 7.84 1.67 -7.65
CA HIS A 18 7.28 1.09 -8.85
C HIS A 18 7.12 -0.43 -8.71
N TRP A 19 6.20 -1.01 -9.49
CA TRP A 19 5.87 -2.45 -9.44
C TRP A 19 7.10 -3.35 -9.65
N GLN A 20 8.07 -2.93 -10.46
CA GLN A 20 9.33 -3.67 -10.70
C GLN A 20 10.21 -3.77 -9.46
N GLN A 21 10.04 -2.88 -8.48
CA GLN A 21 10.82 -2.85 -7.24
C GLN A 21 10.19 -3.71 -6.14
N VAL A 22 8.95 -4.19 -6.33
CA VAL A 22 8.23 -4.98 -5.33
C VAL A 22 9.01 -6.23 -4.91
N PRO A 23 9.60 -7.04 -5.81
CA PRO A 23 10.38 -8.21 -5.40
C PRO A 23 11.54 -7.86 -4.46
N GLU A 24 12.33 -6.84 -4.79
CA GLU A 24 13.46 -6.39 -3.96
C GLU A 24 12.98 -5.89 -2.58
N LEU A 25 11.84 -5.19 -2.54
CA LEU A 25 11.27 -4.72 -1.28
C LEU A 25 10.84 -5.88 -0.37
N ILE A 26 10.21 -6.91 -0.93
CA ILE A 26 9.83 -8.12 -0.19
C ILE A 26 11.09 -8.82 0.35
N GLU A 27 12.14 -8.98 -0.47
CA GLU A 27 13.42 -9.57 -0.04
C GLU A 27 14.06 -8.79 1.12
N ARG A 28 13.87 -7.47 1.14
CA ARG A 28 14.32 -6.58 2.22
C ARG A 28 13.39 -6.57 3.45
N GLY A 29 12.38 -7.42 3.47
CA GLY A 29 11.45 -7.59 4.59
C GLY A 29 10.26 -6.63 4.58
N ALA A 30 9.91 -6.03 3.44
CA ALA A 30 8.71 -5.21 3.35
C ALA A 30 7.44 -6.07 3.43
N GLN A 31 6.48 -5.63 4.24
CA GLN A 31 5.12 -6.17 4.23
C GLN A 31 4.27 -5.40 3.23
N ILE A 32 3.56 -6.11 2.36
CA ILE A 32 2.59 -5.51 1.45
C ILE A 32 1.22 -5.51 2.13
N LEU A 33 0.63 -4.32 2.20
CA LEU A 33 -0.72 -4.08 2.71
C LEU A 33 -1.61 -3.63 1.55
N ASP A 34 -2.60 -4.44 1.22
CA ASP A 34 -3.59 -4.13 0.20
C ASP A 34 -4.83 -3.52 0.86
N VAL A 35 -5.14 -2.27 0.51
CA VAL A 35 -6.24 -1.50 1.10
C VAL A 35 -7.51 -1.47 0.23
N SER A 36 -7.55 -2.28 -0.82
CA SER A 36 -8.73 -2.46 -1.67
C SER A 36 -9.87 -3.20 -0.96
N THR A 37 -11.05 -3.18 -1.56
CA THR A 37 -12.20 -3.93 -1.05
C THR A 37 -11.93 -5.45 -1.08
N PRO A 38 -12.58 -6.24 -0.22
CA PRO A 38 -12.41 -7.69 -0.22
C PRO A 38 -12.74 -8.34 -1.57
N GLU A 39 -13.68 -7.78 -2.34
CA GLU A 39 -14.05 -8.24 -3.67
C GLU A 39 -12.94 -7.99 -4.70
N GLU A 40 -12.34 -6.80 -4.70
CA GLU A 40 -11.19 -6.46 -5.56
C GLU A 40 -10.00 -7.37 -5.25
N PHE A 41 -9.69 -7.57 -3.96
CA PHE A 41 -8.60 -8.45 -3.52
C PHE A 41 -8.78 -9.90 -4.01
N LYS A 42 -10.01 -10.42 -3.95
CA LYS A 42 -10.35 -11.77 -4.46
C LYS A 42 -10.21 -11.86 -5.98
N SER A 43 -10.45 -10.78 -6.71
CA SER A 43 -10.32 -10.75 -8.17
C SER A 43 -8.85 -10.79 -8.65
N GLY A 44 -7.92 -10.37 -7.78
CA GLY A 44 -6.48 -10.41 -8.04
C GLY A 44 -5.74 -9.52 -7.04
N HIS A 45 -4.61 -10.01 -6.54
CA HIS A 45 -3.77 -9.27 -5.60
C HIS A 45 -2.30 -9.70 -5.74
N ILE A 46 -1.40 -8.91 -5.15
CA ILE A 46 0.02 -9.28 -5.09
C ILE A 46 0.18 -10.43 -4.10
N GLU A 47 0.92 -11.48 -4.48
CA GLU A 47 1.18 -12.61 -3.60
C GLU A 47 1.83 -12.16 -2.27
N ASN A 48 1.43 -12.79 -1.17
CA ASN A 48 1.87 -12.47 0.21
C ASN A 48 1.42 -11.08 0.73
N SER A 49 0.54 -10.38 0.02
CA SER A 49 -0.11 -9.18 0.56
C SER A 49 -1.18 -9.54 1.61
N VAL A 50 -1.33 -8.66 2.60
CA VAL A 50 -2.40 -8.74 3.60
C VAL A 50 -3.48 -7.74 3.21
N ASN A 51 -4.73 -8.17 3.11
CA ASN A 51 -5.84 -7.26 2.84
C ASN A 51 -6.38 -6.65 4.15
N ILE A 52 -6.33 -5.32 4.25
CA ILE A 52 -7.07 -4.55 5.24
C ILE A 52 -7.75 -3.40 4.50
N PRO A 53 -9.06 -3.50 4.24
CA PRO A 53 -9.80 -2.47 3.50
C PRO A 53 -9.58 -1.08 4.11
N LEU A 54 -9.46 -0.06 3.26
CA LEU A 54 -9.16 1.31 3.68
C LEU A 54 -10.10 1.82 4.77
N ASP A 55 -11.38 1.47 4.68
CA ASP A 55 -12.43 1.89 5.63
C ASP A 55 -12.24 1.27 7.02
N GLU A 56 -11.65 0.07 7.10
CA GLU A 56 -11.38 -0.66 8.35
C GLU A 56 -9.96 -0.39 8.88
N LEU A 57 -9.09 0.20 8.06
CA LEU A 57 -7.67 0.30 8.36
C LEU A 57 -7.41 1.02 9.69
N ARG A 58 -8.09 2.15 9.91
CA ARG A 58 -7.90 2.95 11.14
C ARG A 58 -8.29 2.19 12.40
N ASP A 59 -9.38 1.42 12.36
CA ASP A 59 -9.85 0.65 13.51
C ASP A 59 -8.92 -0.52 13.84
N ARG A 60 -8.12 -0.97 12.85
CA ARG A 60 -7.12 -2.03 13.01
C ARG A 60 -5.71 -1.53 13.32
N LEU A 61 -5.49 -0.21 13.35
CA LEU A 61 -4.26 0.38 13.89
C LEU A 61 -4.33 0.29 15.41
N GLY A 62 -4.01 -0.90 15.94
CA GLY A 62 -4.06 -1.20 17.38
C GLY A 62 -3.55 -0.04 18.21
N THR A 63 -4.48 0.68 18.84
CA THR A 63 -4.19 1.82 19.68
C THR A 63 -4.03 1.28 21.10
N GLN A 64 -2.78 1.05 21.50
CA GLN A 64 -2.40 1.04 22.92
C GLN A 64 -1.46 2.22 23.17
#